data_AF-A0AA41SQS0-F1
#
_entry.id   AF-A0AA41SQS0-F1
#
_cell.length_a   1.000
_cell.length_b   1.000
_cell.length_c   1.000
_cell.angle_alpha   90.00
_cell.angle_beta   90.00
_cell.angle_gamma   90.00
#
_symmetry.space_group_name_H-M   'P 1'
#
loop_
_entity.id
_entity.type
_entity.pdbx_description
1 polymer ?
#
loop_
_entity_poly.entity_id
_entity_poly.type
_entity_poly.pdbx_seq_one_letter_code
_entity_poly.pdbx_strand_id
1 'polypeptide(L)'
;MQLPQGLAYALLAGLPTVFGLYSSFYPVFIYFLFGTSRHISVGTFAVMSVMVGSVTESLALDKDFLLDSNSTVNETARDATRVQLASTLSVLVGLFQVGLGLVHFGFVVTYLSEPLVRSYTTAASVQVFVSQLKYVFGLQLESHSGPAVPHLYSAGGLLEAVPECHRHRGHRSCGRGGTCGGEAVE
;
A
#
# COMPACT_ATOMS: atom_id res chain seq x y z
N MET A 1 13.04 5.31 12.67
CA MET A 1 12.45 4.04 12.20
C MET A 1 11.65 4.18 10.90
N GLN A 2 11.39 5.39 10.39
CA GLN A 2 10.59 5.57 9.17
C GLN A 2 11.27 5.12 7.87
N LEU A 3 12.61 5.03 7.77
CA LEU A 3 13.27 4.69 6.50
C LEU A 3 12.89 3.30 5.96
N PRO A 4 13.08 2.18 6.70
CA PRO A 4 12.68 0.86 6.20
C PRO A 4 11.17 0.74 5.98
N GLN A 5 10.38 1.40 6.83
CA GLN A 5 8.93 1.38 6.76
C GLN A 5 8.39 2.11 5.52
N GLY A 6 8.95 3.29 5.19
CA GLY A 6 8.57 4.06 4.00
C GLY A 6 8.94 3.35 2.70
N LEU A 7 10.07 2.63 2.67
CA LEU A 7 10.46 1.78 1.55
C LEU A 7 9.47 0.63 1.32
N ALA A 8 9.05 -0.05 2.39
CA ALA A 8 8.09 -1.15 2.31
C ALA A 8 6.72 -0.67 1.80
N TYR A 9 6.26 0.51 2.23
CA TYR A 9 4.98 1.05 1.78
C TYR A 9 4.99 1.51 0.33
N ALA A 10 6.10 2.06 -0.18
CA ALA A 10 6.22 2.41 -1.60
C ALA A 10 6.09 1.16 -2.50
N LEU A 11 6.70 0.04 -2.10
CA LEU A 11 6.55 -1.25 -2.79
C LEU A 11 5.09 -1.73 -2.78
N LEU A 12 4.38 -1.56 -1.66
CA LEU A 12 2.95 -1.90 -1.58
C LEU A 12 2.07 -1.06 -2.50
N ALA A 13 2.46 0.19 -2.77
CA ALA A 13 1.74 1.06 -3.70
C ALA A 13 2.10 0.80 -5.18
N GLY A 14 3.05 -0.12 -5.44
CA GLY A 14 3.52 -0.42 -6.78
C GLY A 14 4.26 0.74 -7.45
N LEU A 15 4.92 1.58 -6.64
CA LEU A 15 5.73 2.72 -7.06
C LEU A 15 7.22 2.40 -6.81
N PRO A 16 8.16 3.02 -7.55
CA PRO A 16 9.57 2.89 -7.26
C PRO A 16 9.90 3.30 -5.82
N THR A 17 10.72 2.52 -5.12
CA THR A 17 11.03 2.68 -3.68
C THR A 17 11.59 4.05 -3.33
N VAL A 18 12.26 4.71 -4.27
CA VAL A 18 12.84 6.06 -4.10
C VAL A 18 11.76 7.09 -3.72
N PHE A 19 10.53 6.94 -4.23
CA PHE A 19 9.42 7.84 -3.90
C PHE A 19 8.95 7.72 -2.45
N GLY A 20 9.12 6.56 -1.82
CA GLY A 20 8.87 6.40 -0.37
C GLY A 20 9.83 7.22 0.49
N LEU A 21 11.09 7.35 0.04
CA LEU A 21 12.08 8.21 0.68
C LEU A 21 11.73 9.70 0.52
N TYR A 22 11.33 10.12 -0.69
CA TYR A 22 10.89 11.49 -0.94
C TYR A 22 9.68 11.87 -0.08
N SER A 23 8.68 10.98 0.00
CA SER A 23 7.48 11.17 0.81
C SER A 23 7.75 11.26 2.31
N SER A 24 8.86 10.69 2.80
CA SER A 24 9.23 10.77 4.23
C SER A 24 10.08 12.01 4.55
N PHE A 25 10.87 12.50 3.60
CA PHE A 25 11.81 13.61 3.82
C PHE A 25 11.13 14.98 3.69
N TYR A 26 10.41 15.22 2.59
CA TYR A 26 9.86 16.54 2.29
C TYR A 26 8.80 17.02 3.29
N PRO A 27 7.82 16.20 3.73
CA PRO A 27 6.81 16.65 4.68
C PRO A 27 7.38 17.04 6.04
N VAL A 28 8.44 16.36 6.50
CA VAL A 28 9.10 16.69 7.77
C VAL A 28 9.82 18.03 7.66
N PHE A 29 10.48 18.29 6.53
CA PHE A 29 11.12 19.59 6.27
C PHE A 29 10.11 20.74 6.21
N ILE A 30 8.97 20.52 5.53
CA ILE A 30 7.89 21.52 5.46
C ILE A 30 7.23 21.72 6.84
N TYR A 31 6.99 20.63 7.59
CA TYR A 31 6.44 20.68 8.94
C TYR A 31 7.38 21.41 9.91
N PHE A 32 8.69 21.31 9.74
CA PHE A 32 9.64 22.07 10.56
C PHE A 32 9.50 23.59 10.38
N LEU A 33 9.17 24.06 9.17
CA LEU A 33 9.01 25.49 8.88
C LEU A 33 7.65 26.05 9.32
N PHE A 34 6.56 25.28 9.15
CA PHE A 34 5.18 25.73 9.38
C PHE A 34 4.49 25.10 10.61
N GLY A 35 5.15 24.17 11.29
CA GLY A 35 4.56 23.36 12.36
C GLY A 35 4.47 24.10 13.69
N THR A 36 3.31 23.99 14.35
CA THR A 36 3.03 24.60 15.65
C THR A 36 3.41 23.71 16.84
N SER A 37 3.69 22.42 16.63
CA SER A 37 3.92 21.44 17.71
C SER A 37 5.21 20.64 17.53
N ARG A 38 6.09 20.68 18.53
CA ARG A 38 7.44 20.09 18.47
C ARG A 38 7.50 18.56 18.63
N HIS A 39 6.39 17.92 18.98
CA HIS A 39 6.35 16.50 19.36
C HIS A 39 5.69 15.58 18.32
N ILE A 40 5.05 16.13 17.27
CA ILE A 40 4.39 15.32 16.25
C ILE A 40 5.36 15.09 15.08
N SER A 41 5.52 13.82 14.69
CA SER A 41 6.32 13.43 13.53
C SER A 41 5.38 12.96 12.44
N VAL A 42 5.38 13.66 11.31
CA VAL A 42 4.63 13.29 10.11
C VAL A 42 5.44 12.27 9.32
N GLY A 43 4.79 11.23 8.79
CA GLY A 43 5.45 10.19 8.01
C GLY A 43 4.47 9.39 7.16
N THR A 44 4.99 8.35 6.49
CA THR A 44 4.20 7.47 5.62
C THR A 44 3.26 6.57 6.40
N PHE A 45 2.02 6.43 5.92
CA PHE A 45 0.98 5.62 6.55
C PHE A 45 0.54 4.46 5.65
N ALA A 46 0.41 3.25 6.22
CA ALA A 46 0.10 2.04 5.46
C ALA A 46 -1.19 2.15 4.64
N VAL A 47 -2.23 2.71 5.26
CA VAL A 47 -3.56 2.86 4.65
C VAL A 47 -3.52 3.77 3.43
N MET A 48 -2.76 4.86 3.51
CA MET A 48 -2.58 5.79 2.39
C MET A 48 -1.88 5.11 1.20
N SER A 49 -0.87 4.27 1.48
CA SER A 49 -0.16 3.54 0.42
C SER A 49 -1.07 2.58 -0.35
N VAL A 50 -1.92 1.83 0.37
CA VAL A 50 -2.88 0.91 -0.24
C VAL A 50 -3.93 1.68 -1.05
N MET A 51 -4.41 2.81 -0.54
CA MET A 51 -5.37 3.64 -1.26
C MET A 51 -4.77 4.19 -2.57
N VAL A 52 -3.55 4.74 -2.53
CA VAL A 52 -2.84 5.21 -3.73
C VAL A 52 -2.59 4.06 -4.71
N GLY A 53 -2.22 2.88 -4.21
CA GLY A 53 -2.09 1.66 -5.02
C GLY A 53 -3.37 1.33 -5.77
N SER A 54 -4.50 1.28 -5.07
CA SER A 54 -5.81 0.97 -5.68
C SER A 54 -6.25 1.97 -6.76
N VAL A 55 -5.98 3.27 -6.56
CA VAL A 55 -6.27 4.30 -7.56
C VAL A 55 -5.33 4.17 -8.76
N THR A 56 -4.05 3.92 -8.51
CA THR A 56 -3.05 3.75 -9.58
C THR A 56 -3.36 2.52 -10.42
N GLU A 57 -3.79 1.41 -9.82
CA GLU A 57 -4.22 0.20 -10.53
C GLU A 57 -5.53 0.40 -11.31
N SER A 58 -6.46 1.18 -10.76
CA SER A 58 -7.74 1.47 -11.44
C SER A 58 -7.56 2.37 -12.67
N LEU A 59 -6.58 3.27 -12.65
CA LEU A 59 -6.34 4.26 -13.71
C LEU A 59 -5.25 3.82 -14.69
N ALA A 60 -4.20 3.14 -14.24
CA ALA A 60 -3.17 2.52 -15.08
C ALA A 60 -3.50 1.04 -15.27
N LEU A 61 -4.53 0.79 -16.08
CA LEU A 61 -4.88 -0.56 -16.49
C LEU A 61 -3.71 -1.16 -17.27
N ASP A 62 -3.16 -2.27 -16.76
CA ASP A 62 -1.98 -2.95 -17.29
C ASP A 62 -2.11 -3.35 -18.79
N LYS A 63 -3.33 -3.29 -19.31
CA LYS A 63 -3.74 -3.44 -20.73
C LYS A 63 -3.03 -2.46 -21.67
N ASP A 64 -2.73 -1.25 -21.23
CA ASP A 64 -2.17 -0.19 -22.08
C ASP A 64 -0.64 -0.27 -22.24
N PHE A 65 0.03 -1.12 -21.45
CA PHE A 65 1.49 -1.30 -21.47
C PHE A 65 1.93 -2.63 -22.09
N LEU A 66 0.99 -3.41 -22.61
CA LEU A 66 1.30 -4.58 -23.42
C LEU A 66 1.75 -4.10 -24.80
N LEU A 67 3.05 -4.19 -25.06
CA LEU A 67 3.56 -4.07 -26.41
C LEU A 67 3.02 -5.26 -27.22
N ASP A 68 2.32 -4.92 -28.29
CA ASP A 68 1.77 -5.85 -29.26
C ASP A 68 2.84 -6.91 -29.65
N SER A 69 2.48 -8.19 -29.46
CA SER A 69 3.13 -9.37 -30.03
C SER A 69 4.42 -9.94 -29.40
N ASN A 70 4.93 -9.44 -28.27
CA ASN A 70 5.90 -10.20 -27.46
C ASN A 70 5.68 -9.85 -25.99
N SER A 71 5.52 -10.86 -25.13
CA SER A 71 5.18 -10.75 -23.71
C SER A 71 6.28 -10.11 -22.85
N THR A 72 6.71 -8.90 -23.23
CA THR A 72 7.71 -8.08 -22.55
C THR A 72 7.00 -6.81 -22.10
N VAL A 73 6.68 -6.76 -20.81
CA VAL A 73 6.14 -5.56 -20.17
C VAL A 73 7.24 -4.50 -20.15
N ASN A 74 6.97 -3.33 -20.72
CA ASN A 74 7.92 -2.22 -20.64
C ASN A 74 7.83 -1.60 -19.24
N GLU A 75 8.61 -2.12 -18.29
CA GLU A 75 8.61 -1.70 -16.89
C GLU A 75 8.86 -0.19 -16.74
N THR A 76 9.71 0.38 -17.60
CA THR A 76 10.02 1.81 -17.58
C THR A 76 8.82 2.70 -17.92
N ALA A 77 7.97 2.27 -18.86
CA ALA A 77 6.77 3.01 -19.26
C ALA A 77 5.64 2.89 -18.22
N ARG A 78 5.53 1.70 -17.58
CA ARG A 78 4.60 1.48 -16.47
C ARG A 78 4.96 2.39 -15.30
N ASP A 79 6.23 2.41 -14.88
CA ASP A 79 6.69 3.21 -13.75
C ASP A 79 6.49 4.71 -13.99
N ALA A 80 6.81 5.21 -15.19
CA ALA A 80 6.60 6.60 -15.54
C ALA A 80 5.13 7.03 -15.40
N THR A 81 4.19 6.21 -15.88
CA THR A 81 2.76 6.50 -15.78
C THR A 81 2.26 6.46 -14.33
N ARG A 82 2.70 5.47 -13.55
CA ARG A 82 2.32 5.36 -12.12
C ARG A 82 2.80 6.57 -11.32
N VAL A 83 4.01 7.05 -11.58
CA VAL A 83 4.55 8.26 -10.94
C VAL A 83 3.79 9.52 -11.36
N GLN A 84 3.40 9.62 -12.63
CA GLN A 84 2.60 10.75 -13.12
C GLN A 84 1.21 10.79 -12.47
N LEU A 85 0.56 9.64 -12.29
CA LEU A 85 -0.71 9.53 -11.58
C LEU A 85 -0.56 9.90 -10.10
N ALA A 86 0.43 9.32 -9.42
CA ALA A 86 0.68 9.58 -8.00
C ALA A 86 0.99 11.07 -7.72
N SER A 87 1.78 11.72 -8.57
CA SER A 87 2.09 13.15 -8.43
C SER A 87 0.88 14.04 -8.68
N THR A 88 0.06 13.75 -9.70
CA THR A 88 -1.18 14.50 -9.96
C THR A 88 -2.18 14.37 -8.80
N LEU A 89 -2.35 13.15 -8.28
CA LEU A 89 -3.18 12.89 -7.11
C LEU A 89 -2.66 13.62 -5.87
N SER A 90 -1.35 13.60 -5.62
CA SER A 90 -0.76 14.29 -4.47
C SER A 90 -0.94 15.81 -4.54
N VAL A 91 -0.81 16.41 -5.73
CA VAL A 91 -1.06 17.84 -5.93
C VAL A 91 -2.52 18.18 -5.71
N LEU A 92 -3.44 17.36 -6.23
CA LEU A 92 -4.87 17.54 -6.04
C LEU A 92 -5.27 17.49 -4.56
N VAL A 93 -4.79 16.47 -3.82
CA VAL A 93 -5.03 16.33 -2.38
C VAL A 93 -4.44 17.51 -1.60
N GLY A 94 -3.23 17.95 -1.95
CA GLY A 94 -2.61 19.13 -1.34
C GLY A 94 -3.41 20.41 -1.58
N LEU A 95 -3.92 20.62 -2.79
CA LEU A 95 -4.78 21.75 -3.12
C LEU A 95 -6.08 21.72 -2.32
N PHE A 96 -6.72 20.56 -2.21
CA PHE A 96 -7.90 20.38 -1.35
C PHE A 96 -7.58 20.67 0.12
N GLN A 97 -6.43 20.23 0.63
CA GLN A 97 -6.04 20.46 2.02
C GLN A 97 -5.74 21.94 2.32
N VAL A 98 -5.11 22.66 1.39
CA VAL A 98 -4.94 24.12 1.49
C VAL A 98 -6.29 24.83 1.40
N GLY A 99 -7.17 24.40 0.49
CA GLY A 99 -8.52 24.96 0.35
C GLY A 99 -9.36 24.80 1.63
N LEU A 100 -9.38 23.60 2.22
CA LEU A 100 -10.05 23.34 3.48
C LEU A 100 -9.41 24.10 4.66
N GLY A 101 -8.09 24.30 4.62
CA GLY A 101 -7.36 25.13 5.58
C GLY A 101 -7.79 26.61 5.52
N LEU A 102 -7.91 27.17 4.32
CA LEU A 102 -8.35 28.56 4.11
C LEU A 102 -9.80 28.80 4.54
N VAL A 103 -10.68 27.81 4.32
CA VAL A 103 -12.08 27.84 4.79
C VAL A 103 -12.18 27.59 6.30
N HIS A 104 -11.05 27.42 7.01
CA HIS A 104 -11.01 27.15 8.45
C HIS A 104 -11.84 25.91 8.84
N PHE A 105 -11.82 24.87 7.99
CA PHE A 105 -12.53 23.63 8.25
C PHE A 105 -11.99 22.84 9.47
N GLY A 106 -10.91 23.33 10.09
CA GLY A 106 -10.39 22.82 11.36
C GLY A 106 -11.43 22.82 12.48
N PHE A 107 -12.41 23.73 12.47
CA PHE A 107 -13.53 23.71 13.42
C PHE A 107 -14.32 22.40 13.31
N VAL A 108 -14.64 21.93 12.10
CA VAL A 108 -15.42 20.70 11.89
C VAL A 108 -14.67 19.47 12.37
N VAL A 109 -13.34 19.43 12.20
CA VAL A 109 -12.50 18.33 12.71
C VAL A 109 -12.52 18.25 14.24
N THR A 110 -12.67 19.38 14.94
CA THR A 110 -12.83 19.36 16.41
C THR A 110 -14.19 18.85 16.88
N TYR A 111 -15.21 18.80 16.02
CA TYR A 111 -16.52 18.19 16.31
C TYR A 111 -16.61 16.71 15.94
N LEU A 112 -15.53 16.13 15.41
CA LEU A 112 -15.51 14.70 15.13
C LEU A 112 -15.58 13.94 16.46
N SER A 113 -16.62 13.11 16.61
CA SER A 113 -16.83 12.34 17.82
C SER A 113 -15.60 11.48 18.13
N GLU A 114 -15.09 11.55 19.37
CA GLU A 114 -14.04 10.66 19.87
C GLU A 114 -14.22 9.17 19.48
N PRO A 115 -15.44 8.56 19.52
CA PRO A 115 -15.62 7.18 19.07
C PRO A 115 -15.26 6.94 17.60
N LEU A 116 -15.41 7.93 16.71
CA LEU A 116 -15.06 7.80 15.30
C LEU A 116 -13.54 7.71 15.11
N VAL A 117 -12.79 8.56 15.83
CA VAL A 117 -11.33 8.52 15.79
C VAL A 117 -10.81 7.20 16.37
N ARG A 118 -11.39 6.75 17.49
CA ARG A 118 -11.00 5.47 18.13
C ARG A 118 -11.30 4.26 17.25
N SER A 119 -12.44 4.24 16.55
CA SER A 119 -12.77 3.13 15.63
C SER A 119 -11.86 3.14 14.40
N TYR A 120 -11.56 4.31 13.82
CA TYR A 120 -10.61 4.43 12.72
C TYR A 120 -9.22 3.91 13.12
N THR A 121 -8.72 4.27 14.31
CA THR A 121 -7.42 3.77 14.78
C THR A 121 -7.40 2.26 15.00
N THR A 122 -8.50 1.68 15.49
CA THR A 122 -8.63 0.21 15.67
C THR A 122 -8.72 -0.50 14.31
N ALA A 123 -9.42 0.09 13.34
CA ALA A 123 -9.45 -0.45 11.98
C ALA A 123 -8.07 -0.40 11.32
N ALA A 124 -7.36 0.72 11.47
CA ALA A 124 -6.00 0.88 10.95
C ALA A 124 -5.02 -0.13 11.57
N SER A 125 -5.13 -0.42 12.87
CA SER A 125 -4.27 -1.42 13.52
C SER A 125 -4.54 -2.83 13.00
N VAL A 126 -5.80 -3.23 12.81
CA VAL A 126 -6.17 -4.50 12.18
C VAL A 126 -5.65 -4.57 10.74
N GLN A 127 -5.76 -3.48 9.98
CA GLN A 127 -5.22 -3.43 8.61
C GLN A 127 -3.70 -3.63 8.56
N VAL A 128 -2.96 -3.00 9.48
CA VAL A 128 -1.50 -3.19 9.60
C VAL A 128 -1.20 -4.63 9.99
N PHE A 129 -1.93 -5.22 10.94
CA PHE A 129 -1.76 -6.62 11.33
C PHE A 129 -1.94 -7.57 10.14
N VAL A 130 -3.01 -7.40 9.35
CA VAL A 130 -3.25 -8.19 8.13
C VAL A 130 -2.13 -8.00 7.09
N SER A 131 -1.60 -6.78 6.96
CA SER A 131 -0.49 -6.50 6.04
C SER A 131 0.80 -7.21 6.45
N GLN A 132 1.06 -7.33 7.76
CA GLN A 132 2.22 -8.04 8.28
C GLN A 132 2.07 -9.57 8.23
N LEU A 133 0.83 -10.06 8.31
CA LEU A 133 0.53 -11.49 8.29
C LEU A 133 0.99 -12.17 6.98
N LYS A 134 0.90 -11.45 5.86
CA LYS A 134 1.40 -11.92 4.55
C LYS A 134 2.90 -12.22 4.57
N TYR A 135 3.69 -11.40 5.24
CA TYR A 135 5.14 -11.61 5.37
C TYR A 135 5.48 -12.77 6.31
N VAL A 136 4.67 -13.01 7.35
CA VAL A 136 4.87 -14.11 8.31
C VAL A 136 4.57 -15.47 7.68
N PHE A 137 3.51 -15.57 6.86
CA PHE A 137 3.13 -16.82 6.18
C PHE A 137 3.88 -17.08 4.87
N GLY A 138 4.72 -16.15 4.41
CA GLY A 138 5.56 -16.34 3.23
C GLY A 138 4.78 -16.47 1.91
N LEU A 139 3.49 -16.12 1.90
CA LEU A 139 2.65 -16.21 0.72
C LEU A 139 3.00 -15.05 -0.23
N GLN A 140 3.73 -15.38 -1.29
CA GLN A 140 3.92 -14.50 -2.45
C GLN A 140 2.62 -14.50 -3.27
N LEU A 141 1.63 -13.70 -2.85
CA LEU A 141 0.45 -13.49 -3.69
C LEU A 141 0.85 -12.62 -4.88
N GLU A 142 0.80 -13.21 -6.08
CA GLU A 142 0.74 -12.48 -7.33
C GLU A 142 -0.40 -11.46 -7.22
N SER A 143 -0.08 -10.18 -7.38
CA SER A 143 -1.00 -9.07 -7.13
C SER A 143 -2.07 -9.01 -8.22
N HIS A 144 -3.10 -9.86 -8.13
CA HIS A 144 -4.31 -9.72 -8.92
C HIS A 144 -5.33 -8.88 -8.15
N SER A 145 -5.37 -7.59 -8.46
CA SER A 145 -6.09 -6.58 -7.69
C SER A 145 -7.35 -6.15 -8.46
N GLY A 146 -8.44 -6.90 -8.26
CA GLY A 146 -9.80 -6.46 -8.60
C GLY A 146 -10.40 -5.58 -7.49
N PRO A 147 -11.47 -4.81 -7.79
CA PRO A 147 -12.01 -3.85 -6.84
C PRO A 147 -12.61 -4.57 -5.62
N ALA A 148 -12.11 -4.22 -4.44
CA ALA A 148 -12.67 -4.51 -3.11
C ALA A 148 -12.59 -5.94 -2.52
N VAL A 149 -12.15 -6.98 -3.23
CA VAL A 149 -12.08 -8.36 -2.70
C VAL A 149 -10.81 -8.82 -1.95
N PRO A 150 -9.62 -8.17 -2.01
CA PRO A 150 -8.42 -8.79 -1.43
C PRO A 150 -8.42 -8.86 0.10
N HIS A 151 -9.11 -7.97 0.82
CA HIS A 151 -9.08 -7.97 2.29
C HIS A 151 -9.97 -9.04 2.92
N LEU A 152 -11.13 -9.34 2.31
CA LEU A 152 -12.03 -10.42 2.72
C LEU A 152 -11.58 -11.78 2.17
N TYR A 153 -11.06 -11.82 0.94
CA TYR A 153 -10.53 -13.05 0.34
C TYR A 153 -9.16 -13.44 0.95
N SER A 154 -8.32 -12.48 1.36
CA SER A 154 -7.09 -12.78 2.10
C SER A 154 -7.37 -13.17 3.55
N ALA A 155 -8.48 -12.75 4.17
CA ALA A 155 -8.86 -13.23 5.51
C ALA A 155 -9.52 -14.61 5.43
N GLY A 156 -10.42 -14.83 4.47
CA GLY A 156 -11.06 -16.13 4.21
C GLY A 156 -10.07 -17.18 3.67
N GLY A 157 -9.24 -16.83 2.69
CA GLY A 157 -8.21 -17.70 2.13
C GLY A 157 -7.05 -17.97 3.08
N LEU A 158 -6.79 -17.09 4.06
CA LEU A 158 -5.82 -17.38 5.12
C LEU A 158 -6.39 -18.32 6.19
N LEU A 159 -7.69 -18.23 6.49
CA LEU A 159 -8.35 -19.21 7.37
C LEU A 159 -8.36 -20.62 6.74
N GLU A 160 -8.49 -20.70 5.42
CA GLU A 160 -8.46 -21.95 4.63
C GLU A 160 -7.04 -22.48 4.38
N ALA A 161 -6.02 -21.61 4.27
CA ALA A 161 -4.62 -22.00 4.01
C ALA A 161 -3.79 -22.31 5.28
N VAL A 162 -4.23 -21.88 6.47
CA VAL A 162 -3.59 -22.21 7.75
C VAL A 162 -3.53 -23.73 8.04
N PRO A 163 -4.57 -24.55 7.78
CA PRO A 163 -4.47 -26.00 7.97
C PRO A 163 -3.51 -26.71 6.98
N GLU A 164 -3.29 -26.18 5.78
CA GLU A 164 -2.33 -26.76 4.82
C GLU A 164 -0.87 -26.48 5.21
N CYS A 165 -0.58 -25.29 5.74
CA CYS A 165 0.77 -24.90 6.13
C CYS A 165 1.26 -25.64 7.40
N HIS A 166 0.34 -26.08 8.27
CA HIS A 166 0.68 -26.88 9.46
C HIS A 166 1.06 -28.32 9.12
N ARG A 167 0.74 -28.82 7.91
CA ARG A 167 1.04 -30.20 7.49
C ARG A 167 2.41 -30.37 6.81
N HIS A 168 3.00 -29.29 6.31
CA HIS A 168 4.28 -29.31 5.60
C HIS A 168 5.46 -28.70 6.37
N ARG A 169 5.45 -28.77 7.71
CA ARG A 169 6.61 -28.43 8.57
C ARG A 169 7.70 -29.52 8.57
N GLY A 170 7.95 -30.12 7.41
CA GLY A 170 8.97 -31.12 7.18
C GLY A 170 9.48 -30.99 5.74
N HIS A 171 10.51 -30.16 5.56
CA HIS A 171 11.38 -30.16 4.38
C HIS A 171 10.69 -30.01 3.00
N ARG A 172 10.44 -28.76 2.56
CA ARG A 172 10.72 -28.31 1.18
C ARG A 172 10.47 -26.81 1.01
N SER A 173 11.40 -26.12 0.36
CA SER A 173 11.25 -24.73 -0.10
C SER A 173 10.01 -24.61 -1.00
N CYS A 174 9.09 -23.71 -0.66
CA CYS A 174 8.05 -23.29 -1.60
C CYS A 174 8.71 -22.47 -2.73
N GLY A 175 8.69 -23.02 -3.95
CA GLY A 175 9.03 -22.32 -5.17
C GLY A 175 8.02 -21.22 -5.52
N ARG A 176 8.45 -20.29 -6.39
CA ARG A 176 7.62 -19.19 -6.91
C ARG A 176 6.40 -19.74 -7.65
N GLY A 177 5.23 -19.21 -7.31
CA GLY A 177 3.95 -19.61 -7.88
C GLY A 177 3.15 -20.35 -6.83
N GLY A 178 2.12 -19.71 -6.29
CA GLY A 178 1.22 -20.24 -5.26
C GLY A 178 0.35 -21.40 -5.73
N THR A 179 0.98 -22.48 -6.19
CA THR A 179 0.37 -23.77 -6.47
C THR A 179 1.22 -24.84 -5.83
N CYS A 180 0.64 -25.63 -4.93
CA CYS A 180 1.18 -26.93 -4.53
C CYS A 180 1.18 -27.84 -5.76
N GLY A 181 2.18 -27.71 -6.63
CA GLY A 181 2.46 -28.59 -7.74
C GLY A 181 3.62 -29.49 -7.36
N GLY A 182 3.37 -30.78 -7.23
CA GLY A 182 4.44 -31.77 -7.11
C GLY A 182 5.39 -31.68 -8.30
N GLU A 183 6.69 -31.63 -8.02
CA GLU A 183 7.71 -31.99 -9.00
C GLU A 183 7.45 -33.43 -9.44
N ALA A 184 6.99 -33.60 -10.68
CA ALA A 184 7.24 -34.81 -11.45
C ALA A 184 8.41 -34.50 -12.40
N VAL A 185 9.62 -34.86 -11.96
CA VAL A 185 10.77 -35.10 -12.83
C VAL A 185 11.35 -36.42 -12.34
N GLU A 186 11.22 -37.46 -13.17
CA GLU A 186 11.71 -38.86 -13.04
C GLU A 186 11.85 -39.51 -11.65
#